data_AF-A0A6J1LRG9-F1
#
_entry.id   AF-A0A6J1LRG9-F1
#
_cell.length_a   1.000
_cell.length_b   1.000
_cell.length_c   1.000
_cell.angle_alpha   90.00
_cell.angle_beta   90.00
_cell.angle_gamma   90.00
#
_symmetry.space_group_name_H-M   'P 1'
#
loop_
_entity.id
_entity.type
_entity.pdbx_description
1 polymer ?
#
loop_
_entity_poly.entity_id
_entity_poly.type
_entity_poly.pdbx_seq_one_letter_code
_entity_poly.pdbx_strand_id
1 'polypeptide(L)'
;MLKDDEAHLTPQFKEHYEKEVEILGLLVDMEKRYADFYQFYQCELETQKIIIERIWLLTQRYLILISSAPGCRYPEVYTLSAEEAIINEYEEKFEVIRASNNSMKNNILAIYLECKKFYAACDQLDRNQETPFIMGDKYHRSIYAHKRMMIDIFNYCYSAVLNLKCYLHQLDPISLESVEDYRKLLKEDSSNEEFAELVKSTFVYCKCLHPRPTCPIKKLKCSQKQIETFKYVSRT
;
A
#
# COMPACT_ATOMS: atom_id res chain seq x y z
N MET A 1 8.13 -36.01 -34.81
CA MET A 1 8.93 -35.84 -33.58
C MET A 1 10.36 -35.58 -34.00
N LEU A 2 10.81 -34.33 -33.96
CA LEU A 2 12.22 -33.97 -34.08
C LEU A 2 12.49 -33.02 -32.92
N LYS A 3 13.39 -33.43 -32.03
CA LYS A 3 13.93 -32.64 -30.94
C LYS A 3 14.90 -31.64 -31.55
N ASP A 4 14.45 -30.39 -31.72
CA ASP A 4 15.35 -29.25 -31.75
C ASP A 4 15.74 -28.95 -30.29
N ASP A 5 16.61 -29.79 -29.72
CA ASP A 5 17.35 -29.41 -28.53
C ASP A 5 18.49 -28.49 -29.02
N GLU A 6 18.46 -27.21 -28.62
CA GLU A 6 19.45 -26.18 -28.95
C GLU A 6 20.89 -26.69 -28.72
N ALA A 7 21.55 -27.16 -29.78
CA ALA A 7 22.79 -27.95 -29.73
C ALA A 7 24.04 -27.18 -29.22
N HIS A 8 23.88 -25.96 -28.72
CA HIS A 8 24.97 -25.06 -28.32
C HIS A 8 24.98 -24.74 -26.81
N LEU A 9 23.96 -25.15 -26.05
CA LEU A 9 23.93 -24.94 -24.60
C LEU A 9 24.37 -26.22 -23.88
N THR A 10 25.46 -26.15 -23.11
CA THR A 10 25.76 -27.25 -22.18
C THR A 10 24.61 -27.37 -21.16
N PRO A 11 24.36 -28.56 -20.59
CA PRO A 11 23.30 -28.74 -19.59
C PRO A 11 23.40 -27.75 -18.42
N GLN A 12 24.63 -27.38 -18.02
CA GLN A 12 24.88 -26.39 -16.97
C GLN A 12 24.46 -24.97 -17.38
N PHE A 13 24.69 -24.55 -18.62
CA PHE A 13 24.21 -23.25 -19.12
C PHE A 13 22.69 -23.22 -19.21
N LYS A 14 22.05 -24.33 -19.63
CA LYS A 14 20.60 -24.44 -19.68
C LYS A 14 19.98 -24.29 -18.29
N GLU A 15 20.50 -25.02 -17.30
CA GLU A 15 20.04 -24.92 -15.90
C GLU A 15 20.22 -23.50 -15.33
N HIS A 16 21.33 -22.84 -15.67
CA HIS A 16 21.56 -21.45 -15.27
C HIS A 16 20.51 -20.49 -15.85
N TYR A 17 20.23 -20.54 -17.15
CA TYR A 17 19.22 -19.69 -17.77
C TYR A 17 17.81 -19.99 -17.25
N GLU A 18 17.47 -21.25 -17.01
CA GLU A 18 16.20 -21.62 -16.37
C GLU A 18 16.06 -20.98 -14.98
N LYS A 19 17.16 -20.91 -14.22
CA LYS A 19 17.20 -20.22 -12.92
C LYS A 19 17.02 -18.70 -13.04
N GLU A 20 17.66 -18.08 -14.03
CA GLU A 20 17.47 -16.64 -14.29
C GLU A 20 16.02 -16.32 -14.64
N VAL A 21 15.37 -17.16 -15.46
CA VAL A 21 13.95 -17.00 -15.82
C VAL A 21 13.04 -17.14 -14.59
N GLU A 22 13.32 -18.09 -13.69
CA GLU A 22 12.60 -18.23 -12.41
C GLU A 22 12.70 -16.94 -11.58
N ILE A 23 13.92 -16.42 -11.41
CA ILE A 23 14.18 -15.23 -10.59
C ILE A 23 13.56 -13.98 -11.23
N LEU A 24 13.60 -13.87 -12.56
CA LEU A 24 12.93 -12.80 -13.28
C LEU A 24 11.40 -12.86 -13.07
N GLY A 25 10.81 -14.06 -13.08
CA GLY A 25 9.39 -14.25 -12.76
C GLY A 25 9.05 -13.76 -11.35
N LEU A 26 9.89 -14.09 -10.37
CA LEU A 26 9.74 -13.60 -8.99
C LEU A 26 9.90 -12.07 -8.91
N LEU A 27 10.85 -11.48 -9.65
CA LEU A 27 11.04 -10.03 -9.68
C LEU A 27 9.79 -9.30 -10.20
N VAL A 28 9.23 -9.75 -11.32
CA VAL A 28 8.01 -9.17 -11.90
C VAL A 28 6.81 -9.31 -10.96
N ASP A 29 6.71 -10.44 -10.24
CA ASP A 29 5.68 -10.61 -9.20
C ASP A 29 5.88 -9.60 -8.04
N MET A 30 7.12 -9.38 -7.61
CA MET A 30 7.44 -8.40 -6.57
C MET A 30 7.14 -6.96 -7.01
N GLU A 31 7.48 -6.57 -8.24
CA GLU A 31 7.12 -5.28 -8.83
C GLU A 31 5.62 -5.03 -8.73
N LYS A 32 4.82 -6.02 -9.13
CA LYS A 32 3.38 -5.95 -9.03
C LYS A 32 2.91 -5.82 -7.58
N ARG A 33 3.43 -6.63 -6.65
CA ARG A 33 3.04 -6.58 -5.23
C ARG A 33 3.31 -5.21 -4.61
N TYR A 34 4.46 -4.60 -4.88
CA TYR A 34 4.75 -3.26 -4.38
C TYR A 34 3.87 -2.19 -5.03
N ALA A 35 3.60 -2.29 -6.34
CA ALA A 35 2.68 -1.38 -7.01
C ALA A 35 1.26 -1.47 -6.45
N ASP A 36 0.74 -2.68 -6.27
CA ASP A 36 -0.58 -2.96 -5.70
C ASP A 36 -0.65 -2.47 -4.24
N PHE A 37 0.39 -2.75 -3.44
CA PHE A 37 0.48 -2.23 -2.07
C PHE A 37 0.53 -0.71 -2.03
N TYR A 38 1.31 -0.07 -2.90
CA TYR A 38 1.41 1.38 -2.91
C TYR A 38 0.08 2.04 -3.29
N GLN A 39 -0.64 1.47 -4.26
CA GLN A 39 -1.99 1.93 -4.59
C GLN A 39 -2.95 1.77 -3.40
N PHE A 40 -2.91 0.63 -2.73
CA PHE A 40 -3.70 0.39 -1.52
C PHE A 40 -3.35 1.39 -0.40
N TYR A 41 -2.05 1.57 -0.12
CA TYR A 41 -1.54 2.52 0.86
C TYR A 41 -2.03 3.94 0.60
N GLN A 42 -1.95 4.41 -0.64
CA GLN A 42 -2.46 5.75 -1.01
C GLN A 42 -3.98 5.87 -0.81
N CYS A 43 -4.74 4.82 -1.13
CA CYS A 43 -6.18 4.80 -0.87
C CYS A 43 -6.51 4.88 0.63
N GLU A 44 -5.76 4.18 1.47
CA GLU A 44 -5.88 4.23 2.93
C GLU A 44 -5.51 5.62 3.46
N LEU A 45 -4.43 6.24 2.98
CA LEU A 45 -4.06 7.61 3.37
C LEU A 45 -5.17 8.63 3.06
N GLU A 46 -5.76 8.58 1.86
CA GLU A 46 -6.87 9.48 1.50
C GLU A 46 -8.10 9.25 2.39
N THR A 47 -8.38 7.99 2.73
CA THR A 47 -9.46 7.65 3.65
C THR A 47 -9.19 8.21 5.05
N GLN A 48 -7.97 8.03 5.56
CA GLN A 48 -7.56 8.55 6.86
C GLN A 48 -7.58 10.09 6.89
N LYS A 49 -7.25 10.78 5.80
CA LYS A 49 -7.38 12.24 5.71
C LYS A 49 -8.81 12.71 5.94
N ILE A 50 -9.80 12.01 5.39
CA ILE A 50 -11.21 12.36 5.61
C ILE A 50 -11.60 12.14 7.07
N ILE A 51 -11.15 11.03 7.67
CA ILE A 51 -11.49 10.66 9.05
C ILE A 51 -10.82 11.60 10.05
N ILE A 52 -9.56 11.96 9.84
CA ILE A 52 -8.84 12.84 10.77
C ILE A 52 -9.44 14.24 10.82
N GLU A 53 -10.01 14.76 9.72
CA GLU A 53 -10.77 16.02 9.75
C GLU A 53 -12.02 15.90 10.63
N ARG A 54 -12.65 14.72 10.67
CA ARG A 54 -13.76 14.47 11.58
C ARG A 54 -13.29 14.42 13.04
N ILE A 55 -12.19 13.72 13.31
CA ILE A 55 -11.56 13.67 14.63
C ILE A 55 -11.22 15.08 15.11
N TRP A 56 -10.61 15.91 14.26
CA TRP A 56 -10.30 17.30 14.54
C TRP A 56 -11.52 18.10 15.03
N LEU A 57 -12.65 18.00 14.32
CA LEU A 57 -13.89 18.67 14.71
C LEU A 57 -14.44 18.14 16.04
N LEU A 58 -14.32 16.84 16.30
CA LEU A 58 -14.75 16.23 17.56
C LEU A 58 -13.88 16.71 18.73
N THR A 59 -12.56 16.77 18.58
CA THR A 59 -11.62 17.33 19.55
C THR A 59 -11.96 18.80 19.85
N GLN A 60 -12.22 19.63 18.83
CA GLN A 60 -12.63 21.02 19.03
C GLN A 60 -13.94 21.13 19.83
N ARG A 61 -14.94 20.31 19.50
CA ARG A 61 -16.23 20.29 20.21
C ARG A 61 -16.08 19.83 21.65
N TYR A 62 -15.25 18.82 21.89
CA TYR A 62 -14.95 18.32 23.23
C TYR A 62 -14.32 19.43 24.08
N LEU A 63 -13.29 20.11 23.56
CA LEU A 63 -12.64 21.23 24.24
C LEU A 63 -13.60 22.38 24.57
N ILE A 64 -14.51 22.73 23.66
CA ILE A 64 -15.55 23.74 23.90
C ILE A 64 -16.51 23.28 25.01
N LEU A 65 -16.94 22.02 24.97
CA LEU A 65 -17.87 21.47 25.96
C LEU A 65 -17.29 21.51 27.37
N ILE A 66 -16.06 21.02 27.55
CA ILE A 66 -15.42 20.97 28.87
C ILE A 66 -15.02 22.37 29.39
N SER A 67 -14.70 23.31 28.49
CA SER A 67 -14.40 24.70 28.86
C SER A 67 -15.65 25.54 29.17
N SER A 68 -16.84 25.12 28.70
CA SER A 68 -18.12 25.79 28.95
C SER A 68 -18.82 25.32 30.23
N ALA A 69 -18.30 24.27 30.88
CA ALA A 69 -18.85 23.74 32.14
C ALA A 69 -18.88 24.76 33.31
N PRO A 70 -17.89 25.67 33.49
CA PRO A 70 -17.93 26.69 34.54
C PRO A 70 -18.91 27.82 34.17
N GLY A 71 -20.18 27.70 34.58
CA GLY A 71 -21.21 28.73 34.38
C GLY A 71 -22.58 28.21 33.93
N CYS A 72 -22.70 26.91 33.65
CA CYS A 72 -23.99 26.32 33.28
C CYS A 72 -24.89 26.15 34.51
N ARG A 73 -26.20 26.46 34.37
CA ARG A 73 -27.20 26.36 35.45
C ARG A 73 -27.58 24.91 35.78
N TYR A 74 -27.34 23.96 34.85
CA TYR A 74 -27.58 22.52 34.99
C TYR A 74 -26.55 21.72 34.16
N PRO A 75 -25.27 21.69 34.58
CA PRO A 75 -24.21 21.06 33.81
C PRO A 75 -24.43 19.54 33.65
N GLU A 76 -24.70 18.84 34.75
CA GLU A 76 -24.64 17.37 34.84
C GLU A 76 -25.61 16.62 33.89
N VAL A 77 -26.79 17.15 33.58
CA VAL A 77 -27.81 16.42 32.79
C VAL A 77 -27.63 16.57 31.27
N TYR A 78 -27.11 17.72 30.81
CA TYR A 78 -26.93 17.99 29.37
C TYR A 78 -25.50 17.78 28.88
N THR A 79 -24.50 17.95 29.75
CA THR A 79 -23.10 17.80 29.34
C THR A 79 -22.67 16.34 29.27
N LEU A 80 -23.11 15.48 30.20
CA LEU A 80 -22.70 14.06 30.20
C LEU A 80 -23.13 13.32 28.93
N SER A 81 -24.38 13.46 28.50
CA SER A 81 -24.86 12.79 27.27
C SER A 81 -24.18 13.32 26.00
N ALA A 82 -23.83 14.61 25.98
CA ALA A 82 -23.14 15.22 24.84
C ALA A 82 -21.66 14.82 24.81
N GLU A 83 -21.03 14.73 25.98
CA GLU A 83 -19.65 14.29 26.16
C GLU A 83 -19.50 12.84 25.70
N GLU A 84 -20.35 11.94 26.21
CA GLU A 84 -20.37 10.53 25.82
C GLU A 84 -20.58 10.36 24.32
N ALA A 85 -21.48 11.14 23.71
CA ALA A 85 -21.71 11.08 22.26
C ALA A 85 -20.47 11.48 21.46
N ILE A 86 -19.76 12.54 21.87
CA ILE A 86 -18.53 12.99 21.20
C ILE A 86 -17.41 11.95 21.36
N ILE A 87 -17.20 11.43 22.58
CA ILE A 87 -16.16 10.43 22.84
C ILE A 87 -16.45 9.13 22.11
N ASN A 88 -17.69 8.65 22.11
CA ASN A 88 -18.05 7.43 21.38
C ASN A 88 -17.82 7.58 19.86
N GLU A 89 -18.18 8.73 19.28
CA GLU A 89 -17.91 8.99 17.87
C GLU A 89 -16.40 9.09 17.59
N TYR A 90 -15.65 9.74 18.48
CA TYR A 90 -14.19 9.84 18.38
C TYR A 90 -13.55 8.46 18.37
N GLU A 91 -13.89 7.60 19.33
CA GLU A 91 -13.37 6.24 19.44
C GLU A 91 -13.73 5.41 18.21
N GLU A 92 -14.96 5.52 17.68
CA GLU A 92 -15.35 4.85 16.44
C GLU A 92 -14.40 5.24 15.28
N LYS A 93 -14.11 6.54 15.12
CA LYS A 93 -13.20 7.03 14.07
C LYS A 93 -11.75 6.62 14.32
N PHE A 94 -11.31 6.63 15.57
CA PHE A 94 -9.99 6.16 15.98
C PHE A 94 -9.80 4.69 15.59
N GLU A 95 -10.77 3.83 15.87
CA GLU A 95 -10.70 2.40 15.53
C GLU A 95 -10.61 2.17 14.02
N VAL A 96 -11.28 2.98 13.20
CA VAL A 96 -11.16 2.88 11.73
C VAL A 96 -9.73 3.19 11.28
N ILE A 97 -9.11 4.25 11.79
CA ILE A 97 -7.70 4.57 11.48
C ILE A 97 -6.77 3.46 12.00
N ARG A 98 -7.03 2.93 13.20
CA ARG A 98 -6.26 1.81 13.77
C ARG A 98 -6.33 0.57 12.90
N ALA A 99 -7.53 0.21 12.43
CA ALA A 99 -7.75 -0.93 11.55
C ALA A 99 -7.03 -0.74 10.21
N SER A 100 -7.12 0.45 9.63
CA SER A 100 -6.39 0.84 8.41
C SER A 100 -4.86 0.66 8.58
N ASN A 101 -4.27 1.22 9.63
CA ASN A 101 -2.84 1.09 9.94
C ASN A 101 -2.41 -0.38 10.15
N ASN A 102 -3.25 -1.19 10.80
CA ASN A 102 -3.00 -2.62 10.97
C ASN A 102 -3.07 -3.39 9.66
N SER A 103 -4.03 -3.07 8.79
CA SER A 103 -4.16 -3.67 7.47
C SER A 103 -2.92 -3.39 6.61
N MET A 104 -2.47 -2.12 6.56
CA MET A 104 -1.24 -1.74 5.86
C MET A 104 -0.01 -2.47 6.41
N LYS A 105 0.14 -2.56 7.74
CA LYS A 105 1.23 -3.33 8.38
C LYS A 105 1.22 -4.79 7.96
N ASN A 106 0.06 -5.43 7.98
CA ASN A 106 -0.05 -6.86 7.65
C ASN A 106 0.28 -7.11 6.18
N ASN A 107 -0.20 -6.25 5.28
CA ASN A 107 0.09 -6.37 3.85
C ASN A 107 1.59 -6.19 3.54
N ILE A 108 2.26 -5.20 4.11
CA ILE A 108 3.70 -5.02 3.86
C ILE A 108 4.55 -6.16 4.45
N LEU A 109 4.14 -6.73 5.60
CA LEU A 109 4.79 -7.90 6.18
C LEU A 109 4.57 -9.17 5.34
N ALA A 110 3.42 -9.30 4.66
CA ALA A 110 3.20 -10.38 3.71
C ALA A 110 4.15 -10.28 2.50
N ILE A 111 4.37 -9.06 1.99
CA ILE A 111 5.35 -8.81 0.91
C ILE A 111 6.76 -9.18 1.36
N TYR A 112 7.14 -8.87 2.60
CA TYR A 112 8.45 -9.25 3.14
C TYR A 112 8.71 -10.76 3.12
N LEU A 113 7.67 -11.59 3.31
CA LEU A 113 7.82 -13.05 3.18
C LEU A 113 8.14 -13.48 1.74
N GLU A 114 7.58 -12.78 0.75
CA GLU A 114 7.88 -13.02 -0.67
C GLU A 114 9.27 -12.49 -1.06
N CYS A 115 9.71 -11.35 -0.50
CA CYS A 115 11.10 -10.88 -0.63
C CYS A 115 12.11 -11.95 -0.22
N LYS A 116 11.85 -12.69 0.87
CA LYS A 116 12.74 -13.76 1.32
C LYS A 116 12.86 -14.88 0.30
N LYS A 117 11.77 -15.24 -0.39
CA LYS A 117 11.80 -16.25 -1.46
C LYS A 117 12.62 -15.76 -2.64
N PHE A 118 12.42 -14.52 -3.05
CA PHE A 118 13.22 -13.88 -4.09
C PHE A 118 14.72 -13.85 -3.74
N TYR A 119 15.07 -13.50 -2.50
CA TYR A 119 16.48 -13.51 -2.06
C TYR A 119 17.09 -14.91 -2.04
N ALA A 120 16.35 -15.90 -1.52
CA ALA A 120 16.81 -17.28 -1.53
C ALA A 120 17.03 -17.81 -2.96
N ALA A 121 16.21 -17.39 -3.93
CA ALA A 121 16.40 -17.73 -5.33
C ALA A 121 17.61 -17.01 -5.94
N CYS A 122 17.78 -15.70 -5.67
CA CYS A 122 18.95 -14.93 -6.12
C CYS A 122 20.28 -15.47 -5.56
N ASP A 123 20.28 -15.99 -4.33
CA ASP A 123 21.49 -16.52 -3.69
C ASP A 123 21.94 -17.86 -4.28
N GLN A 124 21.10 -18.51 -5.09
CA GLN A 124 21.44 -19.72 -5.85
C GLN A 124 22.08 -19.42 -7.22
N LEU A 125 22.12 -18.15 -7.66
CA LEU A 125 22.79 -17.78 -8.92
C LEU A 125 24.31 -17.96 -8.80
N ASP A 126 24.89 -18.61 -9.81
CA ASP A 126 26.34 -18.61 -10.00
C ASP A 126 26.81 -17.21 -10.39
N ARG A 127 27.51 -16.56 -9.46
CA ARG A 127 27.97 -15.18 -9.60
C ARG A 127 29.15 -15.02 -10.55
N ASN A 128 29.75 -16.13 -10.98
CA ASN A 128 30.87 -16.09 -11.93
C ASN A 128 30.38 -16.01 -13.38
N GLN A 129 29.07 -16.16 -13.62
CA GLN A 129 28.47 -15.99 -14.94
C GLN A 129 28.24 -14.50 -15.20
N GLU A 130 28.85 -13.97 -16.27
CA GLU A 130 28.71 -12.58 -16.69
C GLU A 130 27.50 -12.39 -17.63
N THR A 131 26.33 -12.90 -17.25
CA THR A 131 25.12 -12.72 -18.05
C THR A 131 24.61 -11.28 -17.99
N PRO A 132 23.86 -10.80 -19.00
CA PRO A 132 23.18 -9.50 -18.94
C PRO A 132 22.24 -9.36 -17.74
N PHE A 133 21.66 -10.46 -17.24
CA PHE A 133 20.78 -10.46 -16.07
C PHE A 133 21.57 -10.18 -14.78
N ILE A 134 22.76 -10.77 -14.64
CA ILE A 134 23.65 -10.62 -13.49
C ILE A 134 24.38 -9.27 -13.51
N MET A 135 24.94 -8.88 -14.65
CA MET A 135 25.77 -7.68 -14.79
C MET A 135 24.95 -6.42 -15.13
N GLY A 136 23.74 -6.59 -15.67
CA GLY A 136 23.00 -5.53 -16.33
C GLY A 136 23.44 -5.34 -17.78
N ASP A 137 22.66 -4.57 -18.53
CA ASP A 137 22.96 -4.18 -19.90
C ASP A 137 22.61 -2.71 -20.15
N LYS A 138 22.62 -2.27 -21.41
CA LYS A 138 22.29 -0.89 -21.80
C LYS A 138 20.84 -0.49 -21.43
N TYR A 139 19.94 -1.45 -21.31
CA TYR A 139 18.50 -1.27 -21.15
C TYR A 139 18.00 -1.72 -19.76
N HIS A 140 18.69 -2.64 -19.10
CA HIS A 140 18.28 -3.28 -17.86
C HIS A 140 19.34 -3.13 -16.78
N ARG A 141 18.90 -2.84 -15.55
CA ARG A 141 19.77 -2.87 -14.38
C ARG A 141 20.02 -4.33 -13.97
N SER A 142 21.15 -4.57 -13.32
CA SER A 142 21.45 -5.90 -12.79
C SER A 142 20.42 -6.36 -11.76
N ILE A 143 20.25 -7.68 -11.65
CA ILE A 143 19.40 -8.28 -10.61
C ILE A 143 19.79 -7.85 -9.19
N TYR A 144 21.07 -7.58 -8.94
CA TYR A 144 21.56 -7.07 -7.65
C TYR A 144 21.16 -5.61 -7.36
N ALA A 145 20.95 -4.80 -8.40
CA ALA A 145 20.36 -3.47 -8.22
C ALA A 145 18.90 -3.60 -7.76
N HIS A 146 18.12 -4.49 -8.41
CA HIS A 146 16.74 -4.76 -8.01
C HIS A 146 16.64 -5.39 -6.61
N LYS A 147 17.56 -6.29 -6.25
CA LYS A 147 17.68 -6.85 -4.90
C LYS A 147 17.83 -5.76 -3.82
N ARG A 148 18.64 -4.73 -4.08
CA ARG A 148 18.83 -3.59 -3.17
C ARG A 148 17.59 -2.71 -3.10
N MET A 149 17.06 -2.30 -4.26
CA MET A 149 15.84 -1.48 -4.33
C MET A 149 14.66 -2.12 -3.59
N MET A 150 14.54 -3.45 -3.64
CA MET A 150 13.49 -4.18 -2.94
C MET A 150 13.54 -3.99 -1.41
N ILE A 151 14.73 -4.06 -0.79
CA ILE A 151 14.91 -3.76 0.64
C ILE A 151 14.61 -2.29 0.92
N ASP A 152 15.07 -1.37 0.08
CA ASP A 152 14.88 0.07 0.30
C ASP A 152 13.39 0.44 0.26
N ILE A 153 12.65 -0.09 -0.72
CA ILE A 153 11.20 0.08 -0.84
C ILE A 153 10.48 -0.53 0.38
N PHE A 154 10.86 -1.75 0.80
CA PHE A 154 10.30 -2.34 2.01
C PHE A 154 10.51 -1.46 3.24
N ASN A 155 11.75 -1.01 3.47
CA ASN A 155 12.11 -0.21 4.63
C ASN A 155 11.36 1.13 4.64
N TYR A 156 11.22 1.78 3.49
CA TYR A 156 10.43 3.00 3.36
C TYR A 156 8.97 2.74 3.75
N CYS A 157 8.30 1.79 3.10
CA CYS A 157 6.90 1.48 3.35
C CYS A 157 6.65 1.07 4.80
N TYR A 158 7.52 0.22 5.35
CA TYR A 158 7.39 -0.25 6.71
C TYR A 158 7.57 0.89 7.72
N SER A 159 8.56 1.76 7.51
CA SER A 159 8.81 2.92 8.37
C SER A 159 7.64 3.91 8.32
N ALA A 160 7.08 4.19 7.14
CA ALA A 160 5.90 5.04 6.99
C ALA A 160 4.69 4.49 7.78
N VAL A 161 4.42 3.18 7.67
CA VAL A 161 3.35 2.53 8.45
C VAL A 161 3.62 2.58 9.95
N LEU A 162 4.87 2.42 10.39
CA LEU A 162 5.24 2.56 11.80
C LEU A 162 5.03 3.99 12.30
N ASN A 163 5.40 5.00 11.53
CA ASN A 163 5.16 6.40 11.86
C ASN A 163 3.66 6.68 12.05
N LEU A 164 2.81 6.24 11.11
CA LEU A 164 1.35 6.36 11.25
C LEU A 164 0.85 5.74 12.56
N LYS A 165 1.36 4.56 12.93
CA LYS A 165 0.99 3.94 14.20
C LYS A 165 1.48 4.72 15.42
N CYS A 166 2.70 5.24 15.39
CA CYS A 166 3.26 6.03 16.48
C CYS A 166 2.46 7.31 16.71
N TYR A 167 2.14 8.06 15.66
CA TYR A 167 1.33 9.28 15.78
C TYR A 167 -0.13 8.97 16.17
N LEU A 168 -0.68 7.84 15.71
CA LEU A 168 -2.02 7.40 16.14
C LEU A 168 -2.09 7.21 17.66
N HIS A 169 -1.03 6.68 18.29
CA HIS A 169 -0.96 6.51 19.74
C HIS A 169 -0.92 7.83 20.53
N GLN A 170 -0.65 8.95 19.86
CA GLN A 170 -0.61 10.28 20.47
C GLN A 170 -1.94 11.02 20.33
N LEU A 171 -2.87 10.53 19.50
CA LEU A 171 -4.16 11.18 19.31
C LEU A 171 -4.98 11.14 20.60
N ASP A 172 -5.35 12.32 21.08
CA ASP A 172 -6.11 12.50 22.31
C ASP A 172 -7.29 13.48 22.08
N PRO A 173 -8.52 13.16 22.51
CA PRO A 173 -9.66 14.07 22.49
C PRO A 173 -9.45 15.45 23.13
N ILE A 174 -8.44 15.62 24.00
CA ILE A 174 -8.07 16.92 24.60
C ILE A 174 -6.88 17.61 23.92
N SER A 175 -6.26 17.00 22.91
CA SER A 175 -5.06 17.54 22.25
C SER A 175 -5.30 17.82 20.77
N LEU A 176 -5.59 19.07 20.42
CA LEU A 176 -5.62 19.50 19.01
C LEU A 176 -4.25 19.37 18.35
N GLU A 177 -3.16 19.63 19.07
CA GLU A 177 -1.80 19.53 18.53
C GLU A 177 -1.52 18.12 17.98
N SER A 178 -1.88 17.07 18.74
CA SER A 178 -1.69 15.68 18.29
C SER A 178 -2.42 15.37 16.98
N VAL A 179 -3.62 15.94 16.80
CA VAL A 179 -4.43 15.76 15.59
C VAL A 179 -3.82 16.52 14.41
N GLU A 180 -3.31 17.74 14.61
CA GLU A 180 -2.62 18.51 13.55
C GLU A 180 -1.34 17.80 13.09
N ASP A 181 -0.58 17.25 14.02
CA ASP A 181 0.62 16.47 13.74
C ASP A 181 0.31 15.24 12.87
N TYR A 182 -0.75 14.50 13.20
CA TYR A 182 -1.23 13.38 12.36
C TYR A 182 -1.67 13.86 10.97
N ARG A 183 -2.39 14.99 10.89
CA ARG A 183 -2.83 15.58 9.61
C ARG A 183 -1.65 15.96 8.72
N LYS A 184 -0.60 16.53 9.31
CA LYS A 184 0.63 16.90 8.60
C LYS A 184 1.33 15.65 8.06
N LEU A 185 1.49 14.62 8.89
CA LEU A 185 2.07 13.34 8.49
C LEU A 185 1.33 12.76 7.26
N LEU A 186 0.00 12.70 7.30
CA LEU A 186 -0.79 12.18 6.17
C LEU A 186 -0.59 12.99 4.87
N LYS A 187 -0.46 14.32 4.97
CA LYS A 187 -0.23 15.18 3.80
C LYS A 187 1.15 14.93 3.19
N GLU A 188 2.18 14.89 4.03
CA GLU A 188 3.56 14.66 3.59
C GLU A 188 3.70 13.29 2.91
N ASP A 189 3.22 12.22 3.55
CA ASP A 189 3.33 10.85 3.02
C ASP A 189 2.54 10.64 1.71
N SER A 190 1.36 11.25 1.58
CA SER A 190 0.52 11.11 0.39
C SER A 190 1.05 11.84 -0.85
N SER A 191 1.93 12.81 -0.67
CA SER A 191 2.42 13.70 -1.74
C SER A 191 3.85 13.38 -2.18
N ASN A 192 4.40 12.23 -1.77
CA ASN A 192 5.74 11.82 -2.16
C ASN A 192 5.78 11.30 -3.62
N GLU A 193 5.99 12.22 -4.56
CA GLU A 193 6.11 11.92 -6.00
C GLU A 193 7.35 11.09 -6.33
N GLU A 194 8.48 11.33 -5.65
CA GLU A 194 9.73 10.60 -5.87
C GLU A 194 9.56 9.11 -5.55
N PHE A 195 8.89 8.80 -4.43
CA PHE A 195 8.61 7.41 -4.07
C PHE A 195 7.58 6.77 -5.02
N ALA A 196 6.59 7.54 -5.49
CA ALA A 196 5.67 7.07 -6.51
C ALA A 196 6.39 6.69 -7.81
N GLU A 197 7.36 7.50 -8.25
CA GLU A 197 8.19 7.21 -9.42
C GLU A 197 9.10 5.99 -9.19
N LEU A 198 9.68 5.87 -7.99
CA LEU A 198 10.51 4.73 -7.61
C LEU A 198 9.76 3.41 -7.82
N VAL A 199 8.56 3.30 -7.23
CA VAL A 199 7.77 2.05 -7.28
C VAL A 199 7.20 1.79 -8.67
N LYS A 200 6.71 2.81 -9.38
CA LYS A 200 5.99 2.64 -10.66
C LYS A 200 6.89 2.54 -11.88
N SER A 201 8.10 3.09 -11.81
CA SER A 201 8.99 3.23 -12.98
C SER A 201 10.38 2.70 -12.72
N THR A 202 11.04 3.13 -11.65
CA THR A 202 12.47 2.82 -11.44
C THR A 202 12.69 1.38 -10.98
N PHE A 203 11.77 0.82 -10.20
CA PHE A 203 11.84 -0.55 -9.72
C PHE A 203 11.51 -1.59 -10.80
N VAL A 204 10.83 -1.18 -11.87
CA VAL A 204 10.43 -2.04 -12.99
C VAL A 204 11.65 -2.46 -13.80
N TYR A 205 11.90 -3.77 -13.87
CA TYR A 205 12.98 -4.36 -14.65
C TYR A 205 12.79 -4.12 -16.13
N CYS A 206 11.63 -4.50 -16.68
CA CYS A 206 11.33 -4.30 -18.09
C CYS A 206 9.83 -4.13 -18.34
N LYS A 207 9.45 -2.99 -18.94
CA LYS A 207 8.04 -2.69 -19.27
C LYS A 207 7.41 -3.70 -20.22
N CYS A 208 8.21 -4.43 -21.00
CA CYS A 208 7.73 -5.46 -21.92
C CYS A 208 7.22 -6.73 -21.22
N LEU A 209 7.64 -6.96 -19.97
CA LEU A 209 7.24 -8.13 -19.18
C LEU A 209 5.89 -7.92 -18.48
N HIS A 210 5.40 -6.68 -18.41
CA HIS A 210 4.10 -6.39 -17.84
C HIS A 210 2.96 -6.60 -18.84
N PRO A 211 1.77 -7.00 -18.37
CA PRO A 211 0.59 -7.08 -19.20
C PRO A 211 0.32 -5.73 -19.88
N ARG A 212 0.13 -5.72 -21.20
CA ARG A 212 -0.24 -4.50 -21.91
C ARG A 212 -1.55 -3.96 -21.34
N PRO A 213 -1.67 -2.64 -21.10
CA PRO A 213 -2.91 -2.05 -20.62
C PRO A 213 -4.03 -2.41 -21.58
N THR A 214 -5.01 -3.17 -21.07
CA THR A 214 -6.21 -3.48 -21.84
C THR A 214 -7.09 -2.23 -21.85
N CYS A 215 -7.49 -1.79 -23.05
CA CYS A 215 -8.38 -0.66 -23.22
C CYS A 215 -9.60 -0.82 -22.29
N PRO A 216 -9.96 0.18 -21.47
CA PRO A 216 -11.05 0.09 -20.50
C PRO A 216 -12.39 -0.30 -21.15
N ILE A 217 -12.54 -0.02 -22.45
CA ILE A 217 -13.71 -0.40 -23.27
C ILE A 217 -13.90 -1.93 -23.34
N LYS A 218 -12.83 -2.74 -23.30
CA LYS A 218 -12.95 -4.21 -23.37
C LYS A 218 -13.43 -4.86 -22.07
N LYS A 219 -13.43 -4.15 -20.94
CA LYS A 219 -13.99 -4.63 -19.66
C LYS A 219 -15.51 -4.45 -19.54
N LEU A 220 -16.16 -3.83 -20.53
CA LEU A 220 -17.62 -3.75 -20.66
C LEU A 220 -18.22 -4.88 -21.53
N LYS A 221 -17.68 -6.10 -21.46
CA LYS A 221 -18.53 -7.26 -21.78
C LYS A 221 -19.47 -7.48 -20.60
N CYS A 222 -20.56 -6.74 -20.62
CA CYS A 222 -21.68 -6.87 -19.72
C CYS A 222 -22.05 -8.35 -19.57
N SER A 223 -21.78 -8.91 -18.39
CA SER A 223 -22.18 -10.26 -18.00
C SER A 223 -23.64 -10.33 -17.51
N GLN A 224 -24.43 -9.26 -17.69
CA GLN A 224 -25.85 -9.28 -17.37
C GLN A 224 -26.65 -9.89 -18.52
N LYS A 225 -26.78 -11.22 -18.51
CA LYS A 225 -27.87 -11.93 -19.21
C LYS A 225 -29.21 -11.83 -18.47
N GLN A 226 -29.43 -10.81 -17.62
CA GLN A 226 -30.67 -10.68 -16.82
C GLN A 226 -31.17 -9.23 -16.68
N ILE A 227 -31.06 -8.40 -17.72
CA ILE A 227 -31.72 -7.09 -17.73
C ILE A 227 -33.21 -7.20 -18.16
N GLU A 228 -33.67 -8.36 -18.62
CA GLU A 228 -35.10 -8.57 -18.97
C GLU A 228 -36.02 -8.71 -17.74
N THR A 229 -35.48 -8.80 -16.52
CA THR A 229 -36.28 -9.05 -15.30
C THR A 229 -36.56 -7.81 -14.45
N PHE A 230 -35.93 -6.67 -14.72
CA PHE A 230 -36.27 -5.41 -14.04
C PHE A 230 -37.44 -4.72 -14.74
N LYS A 231 -38.62 -5.35 -14.65
CA LYS A 231 -39.89 -4.65 -14.90
C LYS A 231 -40.04 -3.55 -13.85
N TYR A 232 -40.07 -2.32 -14.34
CA TYR A 232 -40.73 -1.14 -13.77
C TYR A 232 -41.40 -1.34 -12.41
N VAL A 233 -40.85 -0.68 -11.39
CA VAL A 233 -41.63 -0.21 -10.24
C VAL A 233 -41.47 1.30 -10.18
N SER A 234 -42.15 2.01 -11.08
CA SER A 234 -42.52 3.41 -10.79
C SER A 234 -43.69 3.33 -9.81
N ARG A 235 -43.46 3.64 -8.55
CA ARG A 235 -44.55 4.01 -7.64
C ARG A 235 -44.68 5.52 -7.64
N THR A 236 -45.88 5.94 -8.02
CA THR A 236 -46.63 7.12 -7.58
C THR A 236 -46.11 7.81 -6.33
#